data_AF-A0A1C5Z9S7-F1
#
_entry.id   AF-A0A1C5Z9S7-F1
#
_cell.length_a   1.000
_cell.length_b   1.000
_cell.length_c   1.000
_cell.angle_alpha   90.00
_cell.angle_beta   90.00
_cell.angle_gamma   90.00
#
_symmetry.space_group_name_H-M   'P 1'
#
loop_
_entity.id
_entity.type
_entity.pdbx_description
1 polymer ?
#
loop_
_entity_poly.entity_id
_entity_poly.type
_entity_poly.pdbx_seq_one_letter_code
_entity_poly.pdbx_strand_id
1 'polypeptide(L)'
;MSDFLTEKNKKAGVLGKIKWILCGLCILLSLGAIGASEKYIGERRLGMAATEILLGLLFLYPTFREIQKIRKKKQASEIACWFESYAQSTLSFEKYEKEMGKGAVKKLEKYIARGYIRNIQIDREGDYILITAPNRRVNEKIYITVTCSSCGAKNQVIKGRLSNCEYCGQRLTP
;
A
#
# COMPACT_ATOMS: atom_id res chain seq x y z
N MET A 1 6.87 -10.16 -1.01
CA MET A 1 6.17 -8.96 -1.53
C MET A 1 4.69 -9.29 -1.47
N SER A 2 3.80 -8.37 -1.08
CA SER A 2 2.37 -8.69 -1.05
C SER A 2 1.86 -8.92 -2.46
N ASP A 3 0.98 -9.90 -2.63
CA ASP A 3 0.45 -10.24 -3.96
C ASP A 3 -0.39 -9.09 -4.53
N PHE A 4 -1.00 -8.29 -3.64
CA PHE A 4 -1.82 -7.13 -3.97
C PHE A 4 -1.05 -5.87 -4.36
N LEU A 5 0.24 -5.74 -4.05
CA LEU A 5 1.03 -4.57 -4.45
C LEU A 5 1.67 -4.78 -5.83
N THR A 6 1.63 -3.74 -6.64
CA THR A 6 2.34 -3.72 -7.92
C THR A 6 3.82 -3.43 -7.76
N GLU A 7 4.58 -3.67 -8.82
CA GLU A 7 6.01 -3.39 -8.91
C GLU A 7 6.36 -1.91 -8.66
N LYS A 8 5.41 -0.99 -8.88
CA LYS A 8 5.57 0.44 -8.54
C LYS A 8 5.87 0.67 -7.05
N ASN A 9 5.53 -0.28 -6.18
CA ASN A 9 5.78 -0.23 -4.74
C ASN A 9 7.13 -0.80 -4.31
N LYS A 10 7.96 -1.33 -5.23
CA LYS A 10 9.31 -1.82 -4.87
C LYS A 10 10.14 -0.71 -4.21
N LYS A 11 11.01 -1.13 -3.27
CA LYS A 11 11.95 -0.25 -2.57
C LYS A 11 12.83 0.45 -3.58
N ALA A 12 13.06 1.74 -3.37
CA ALA A 12 13.82 2.56 -4.30
C ALA A 12 15.30 2.14 -4.24
N GLY A 13 15.87 1.78 -5.40
CA GLY A 13 17.30 1.49 -5.54
C GLY A 13 18.16 2.77 -5.50
N VAL A 14 19.34 2.74 -6.11
CA VAL A 14 20.28 3.89 -6.20
C VAL A 14 19.61 5.17 -6.70
N LEU A 15 18.69 5.05 -7.67
CA LEU A 15 17.89 6.16 -8.19
C LEU A 15 17.01 6.85 -7.14
N GLY A 16 16.59 6.12 -6.09
CA GLY A 16 15.86 6.67 -4.95
C GLY A 16 16.72 7.55 -4.07
N LYS A 17 17.96 7.14 -3.81
CA LYS A 17 18.91 7.90 -2.97
C LYS A 17 19.25 9.24 -3.62
N ILE A 18 19.49 9.25 -4.94
CA ILE A 18 19.74 10.48 -5.71
C ILE A 18 18.57 11.46 -5.62
N LYS A 19 17.32 10.96 -5.73
CA LYS A 19 16.12 11.81 -5.59
C LYS A 19 16.01 12.45 -4.20
N TRP A 20 16.40 11.74 -3.14
CA TRP A 20 16.40 12.31 -1.79
C TRP A 20 17.46 13.39 -1.59
N ILE A 21 18.65 13.19 -2.16
CA ILE A 21 19.72 14.22 -2.18
C ILE A 21 19.21 15.46 -2.91
N LEU A 22 18.59 15.29 -4.08
CA LEU A 22 18.01 16.39 -4.85
C LEU A 22 16.89 17.10 -4.06
N CYS A 23 16.01 16.36 -3.38
CA CYS A 23 15.00 16.95 -2.51
C CYS A 23 15.62 17.75 -1.36
N GLY A 24 16.69 17.25 -0.73
CA GLY A 24 17.41 17.97 0.31
C GLY A 24 17.97 19.29 -0.20
N LEU A 25 18.58 19.30 -1.39
CA LEU A 25 19.08 20.51 -2.04
C LEU A 25 17.96 21.52 -2.32
N CYS A 26 16.81 21.05 -2.85
CA CYS A 26 15.65 21.92 -3.10
C CYS A 26 15.11 22.58 -1.83
N ILE A 27 15.09 21.87 -0.69
CA ILE A 27 14.67 22.43 0.60
C ILE A 27 15.65 23.52 1.04
N LEU A 28 16.97 23.29 0.93
CA LEU A 28 17.98 24.29 1.28
C LEU A 28 17.83 25.57 0.43
N LEU A 29 17.63 25.42 -0.89
CA LEU A 29 17.41 26.57 -1.77
C LEU A 29 16.13 27.35 -1.41
N SER A 30 15.05 26.65 -1.03
CA SER A 30 13.81 27.30 -0.60
C SER A 30 13.97 28.09 0.70
N LEU A 31 14.78 27.60 1.65
CA LEU A 31 15.09 28.34 2.88
C LEU A 31 15.91 29.61 2.59
N GLY A 32 16.83 29.55 1.63
CA GLY A 32 17.57 30.72 1.14
C GLY A 32 16.65 31.78 0.52
N ALA A 33 15.68 31.36 -0.29
CA ALA A 33 14.68 32.25 -0.88
C ALA A 33 13.80 32.94 0.17
N ILE A 34 13.41 32.23 1.24
CA ILE A 34 12.66 32.80 2.37
C ILE A 34 13.48 33.89 3.06
N GLY A 35 14.75 33.63 3.40
CA GLY A 35 15.61 34.62 4.05
C GLY A 35 15.84 35.88 3.19
N ALA A 36 15.97 35.72 1.87
CA ALA A 36 16.05 36.85 0.95
C ALA A 36 14.72 37.64 0.89
N SER A 37 13.59 36.94 0.89
CA SER A 37 12.26 37.57 0.85
C SER A 37 11.97 38.42 2.10
N GLU A 38 12.38 37.98 3.30
CA GLU A 38 12.24 38.75 4.54
C GLU A 38 12.98 40.09 4.45
N LYS A 39 14.20 40.07 3.91
CA LYS A 39 14.99 41.29 3.67
C LYS A 39 14.30 42.23 2.67
N TYR A 40 13.77 41.70 1.57
CA TYR A 40 13.08 42.50 0.57
C TYR A 40 11.75 43.08 1.05
N ILE A 41 11.04 42.37 1.95
CA ILE A 41 9.83 42.88 2.61
C ILE A 41 10.18 44.05 3.53
N GLY A 42 11.25 43.94 4.31
CA GLY A 42 11.76 45.03 5.16
C GLY A 42 12.14 46.29 4.37
N GLU A 43 12.68 46.12 3.17
CA GLU A 43 13.03 47.22 2.24
C GLU A 43 11.84 47.76 1.42
N ARG A 44 10.60 47.30 1.66
CA ARG A 44 9.38 47.58 0.86
C ARG A 44 9.49 47.24 -0.63
N ARG A 45 10.39 46.33 -1.02
CA ARG A 45 10.57 45.86 -2.40
C ARG A 45 9.70 44.65 -2.69
N LEU A 46 8.39 44.86 -2.68
CA LEU A 46 7.39 43.79 -2.78
C LEU A 46 7.49 42.95 -4.07
N GLY A 47 7.87 43.55 -5.20
CA GLY A 47 8.05 42.82 -6.46
C GLY A 47 9.18 41.77 -6.39
N MET A 48 10.28 42.11 -5.74
CA MET A 48 11.42 41.20 -5.55
C MET A 48 11.06 40.11 -4.53
N ALA A 49 10.41 40.49 -3.42
CA ALA A 49 9.91 39.53 -2.44
C ALA A 49 8.95 38.51 -3.06
N ALA A 50 8.01 38.94 -3.90
CA ALA A 50 7.07 38.05 -4.58
C ALA A 50 7.76 37.06 -5.53
N THR A 51 8.81 37.51 -6.22
CA THR A 51 9.58 36.66 -7.14
C THR A 51 10.35 35.58 -6.38
N GLU A 52 10.98 35.93 -5.26
CA GLU A 52 11.68 34.96 -4.40
C GLU A 52 10.73 33.94 -3.76
N ILE A 53 9.54 34.38 -3.31
CA ILE A 53 8.52 33.47 -2.79
C ILE A 53 8.07 32.49 -3.87
N LEU A 54 7.82 32.97 -5.09
CA LEU A 54 7.44 32.12 -6.22
C LEU A 54 8.54 31.10 -6.55
N LEU A 55 9.80 31.54 -6.55
CA LEU A 55 10.96 30.68 -6.78
C LEU A 55 11.09 29.61 -5.68
N GLY A 56 10.92 29.99 -4.41
CA GLY A 56 10.92 29.07 -3.27
C GLY A 56 9.82 28.01 -3.37
N LEU A 57 8.60 28.39 -3.75
CA LEU A 57 7.49 27.45 -3.98
C LEU A 57 7.80 26.46 -5.12
N LEU A 58 8.45 26.93 -6.19
CA LEU A 58 8.84 26.10 -7.33
C LEU A 58 9.87 25.05 -6.93
N PHE A 59 10.84 25.39 -6.07
CA PHE A 59 11.80 24.44 -5.50
C PHE A 59 11.16 23.46 -4.51
N LEU A 60 10.12 23.85 -3.77
CA LEU A 60 9.39 22.94 -2.86
C LEU A 60 8.49 21.94 -3.60
N TYR A 61 8.05 22.25 -4.82
CA TYR A 61 7.11 21.38 -5.55
C TYR A 61 7.66 19.95 -5.81
N PRO A 62 8.91 19.75 -6.29
CA PRO A 62 9.51 18.42 -6.43
C PRO A 62 9.52 17.61 -5.13
N THR A 63 9.87 18.23 -4.00
CA THR A 63 9.96 17.53 -2.71
C THR A 63 8.58 17.11 -2.23
N PHE A 64 7.60 18.01 -2.33
CA PHE A 64 6.20 17.70 -2.05
C PHE A 64 5.69 16.56 -2.92
N ARG A 65 6.03 16.54 -4.22
CA ARG A 65 5.65 15.48 -5.14
C ARG A 65 6.20 14.11 -4.73
N GLU A 66 7.45 14.04 -4.26
CA GLU A 66 8.05 12.78 -3.78
C GLU A 66 7.44 12.33 -2.45
N ILE A 67 7.20 13.25 -1.50
CA ILE A 67 6.51 12.95 -0.23
C ILE A 67 5.11 12.38 -0.51
N GLN A 68 4.37 12.99 -1.43
CA GLN A 68 3.05 12.51 -1.86
C GLN A 68 3.10 11.10 -2.45
N LYS A 69 4.15 10.73 -3.19
CA LYS A 69 4.32 9.35 -3.70
C LYS A 69 4.54 8.38 -2.54
N ILE A 70 5.35 8.73 -1.56
CA ILE A 70 5.61 7.87 -0.39
C ILE A 70 4.34 7.66 0.43
N ARG A 71 3.58 8.75 0.70
CA ARG A 71 2.28 8.65 1.37
C ARG A 71 1.32 7.73 0.63
N LYS A 72 1.23 7.86 -0.70
CA LYS A 72 0.40 6.98 -1.53
C LYS A 72 0.85 5.51 -1.47
N LYS A 73 2.16 5.25 -1.51
CA LYS A 73 2.72 3.89 -1.36
C LYS A 73 2.39 3.29 0.01
N LYS A 74 2.54 4.07 1.08
CA LYS A 74 2.23 3.65 2.44
C LYS A 74 0.74 3.29 2.58
N GLN A 75 -0.15 4.16 2.11
CA GLN A 75 -1.60 3.90 2.13
C GLN A 75 -1.98 2.67 1.28
N ALA A 76 -1.40 2.52 0.09
CA ALA A 76 -1.62 1.33 -0.73
C ALA A 76 -1.13 0.05 -0.02
N SER A 77 -0.03 0.13 0.72
CA SER A 77 0.50 -0.98 1.51
C SER A 77 -0.39 -1.34 2.70
N GLU A 78 -0.98 -0.35 3.37
CA GLU A 78 -1.94 -0.58 4.47
C GLU A 78 -3.19 -1.29 3.95
N ILE A 79 -3.76 -0.80 2.83
CA ILE A 79 -4.89 -1.44 2.16
C ILE A 79 -4.54 -2.88 1.75
N ALA A 80 -3.39 -3.09 1.12
CA ALA A 80 -2.93 -4.42 0.72
C ALA A 80 -2.77 -5.37 1.92
N CYS A 81 -2.22 -4.88 3.03
CA CYS A 81 -2.06 -5.66 4.27
C CYS A 81 -3.43 -6.07 4.84
N TRP A 82 -4.41 -5.15 4.82
CA TRP A 82 -5.77 -5.46 5.23
C TRP A 82 -6.37 -6.57 4.35
N PHE A 83 -6.27 -6.47 3.02
CA PHE A 83 -6.72 -7.51 2.10
C PHE A 83 -6.01 -8.86 2.30
N GLU A 84 -4.71 -8.87 2.63
CA GLU A 84 -3.99 -10.09 2.99
C GLU A 84 -4.53 -10.77 4.25
N SER A 85 -5.19 -10.04 5.15
CA SER A 85 -5.83 -10.64 6.33
C SER A 85 -7.24 -11.16 6.04
N TYR A 86 -7.84 -10.80 4.90
CA TYR A 86 -9.23 -11.09 4.59
C TYR A 86 -9.40 -12.46 3.91
N ALA A 87 -10.17 -13.36 4.53
CA ALA A 87 -10.26 -14.75 4.09
C ALA A 87 -11.23 -15.01 2.92
N GLN A 88 -12.23 -14.16 2.73
CA GLN A 88 -13.27 -14.36 1.72
C GLN A 88 -12.85 -13.73 0.38
N SER A 89 -13.25 -14.35 -0.74
CA SER A 89 -12.97 -13.85 -2.09
C SER A 89 -13.88 -12.68 -2.50
N THR A 90 -14.97 -12.46 -1.77
CA THR A 90 -15.96 -11.40 -1.99
C THR A 90 -16.15 -10.55 -0.73
N LEU A 91 -16.33 -9.25 -0.92
CA LEU A 91 -16.46 -8.28 0.16
C LEU A 91 -17.46 -7.19 -0.23
N SER A 92 -18.51 -6.97 0.55
CA SER A 92 -19.46 -5.88 0.28
C SER A 92 -18.84 -4.49 0.53
N PHE A 93 -19.31 -3.49 -0.22
CA PHE A 93 -18.88 -2.10 -0.04
C PHE A 93 -19.17 -1.58 1.37
N GLU A 94 -20.35 -1.89 1.91
CA GLU A 94 -20.74 -1.48 3.25
C GLU A 94 -19.74 -1.95 4.31
N LYS A 95 -19.36 -3.23 4.26
CA LYS A 95 -18.38 -3.79 5.21
C LYS A 95 -17.01 -3.14 5.04
N TYR A 96 -16.57 -2.94 3.80
CA TYR A 96 -15.30 -2.29 3.53
C TYR A 96 -15.25 -0.83 4.00
N GLU A 97 -16.31 -0.05 3.75
CA GLU A 97 -16.38 1.34 4.20
C GLU A 97 -16.52 1.46 5.73
N LYS A 98 -17.15 0.49 6.38
CA LYS A 98 -17.22 0.44 7.85
C LYS A 98 -15.84 0.27 8.48
N GLU A 99 -15.00 -0.59 7.91
CA GLU A 99 -13.65 -0.86 8.45
C GLU A 99 -12.59 0.16 8.00
N MET A 100 -12.67 0.62 6.75
CA MET A 100 -11.65 1.50 6.14
C MET A 100 -12.06 2.99 6.13
N GLY A 101 -13.29 3.29 6.55
CA GLY A 101 -13.88 4.62 6.60
C GLY A 101 -14.64 5.02 5.34
N LYS A 102 -15.48 6.04 5.48
CA LYS A 102 -16.32 6.56 4.40
C LYS A 102 -15.51 6.96 3.17
N GLY A 103 -15.97 6.55 1.98
CA GLY A 103 -15.29 6.80 0.71
C GLY A 103 -14.06 5.95 0.47
N ALA A 104 -13.85 4.88 1.23
CA ALA A 104 -12.74 3.95 1.05
C ALA A 104 -12.81 3.25 -0.31
N VAL A 105 -14.00 2.90 -0.81
CA VAL A 105 -14.18 2.26 -2.12
C VAL A 105 -13.63 3.16 -3.24
N LYS A 106 -14.01 4.45 -3.23
CA LYS A 106 -13.51 5.44 -4.20
C LYS A 106 -11.99 5.66 -4.11
N LYS A 107 -11.43 5.57 -2.90
CA LYS A 107 -9.97 5.60 -2.71
C LYS A 107 -9.31 4.35 -3.31
N LEU A 108 -9.86 3.17 -3.04
CA LEU A 108 -9.39 1.89 -3.56
C LEU A 108 -9.37 1.88 -5.10
N GLU A 109 -10.45 2.30 -5.75
CA GLU A 109 -10.52 2.48 -7.21
C GLU A 109 -9.37 3.36 -7.73
N LYS A 110 -9.11 4.49 -7.06
CA LYS A 110 -8.02 5.40 -7.44
C LYS A 110 -6.65 4.75 -7.32
N TYR A 111 -6.43 3.86 -6.35
CA TYR A 111 -5.18 3.12 -6.22
C TYR A 111 -5.06 2.00 -7.26
N ILE A 112 -6.16 1.32 -7.60
CA ILE A 112 -6.20 0.33 -8.68
C ILE A 112 -5.91 1.01 -10.03
N ALA A 113 -6.63 2.08 -10.36
CA ALA A 113 -6.46 2.82 -11.63
C ALA A 113 -5.06 3.41 -11.79
N ARG A 114 -4.42 3.84 -10.70
CA ARG A 114 -3.02 4.32 -10.72
C ARG A 114 -1.99 3.18 -10.75
N GLY A 115 -2.44 1.94 -10.62
CA GLY A 115 -1.61 0.74 -10.61
C GLY A 115 -0.75 0.64 -9.37
N TYR A 116 -1.25 1.02 -8.20
CA TYR A 116 -0.61 0.73 -6.90
C TYR A 116 -1.07 -0.60 -6.32
N ILE A 117 -2.33 -0.96 -6.57
CA ILE A 117 -2.98 -2.18 -6.09
C ILE A 117 -3.39 -3.00 -7.32
N ARG A 118 -3.26 -4.32 -7.21
CA ARG A 118 -3.66 -5.30 -8.22
C ARG A 118 -4.36 -6.48 -7.56
N ASN A 119 -4.88 -7.39 -8.40
CA ASN A 119 -5.57 -8.60 -7.96
C ASN A 119 -6.84 -8.33 -7.14
N ILE A 120 -7.46 -7.18 -7.42
CA ILE A 120 -8.72 -6.74 -6.85
C ILE A 120 -9.55 -6.13 -7.99
N GLN A 121 -10.81 -6.51 -8.07
CA GLN A 121 -11.80 -5.94 -8.98
C GLN A 121 -12.95 -5.36 -8.16
N ILE A 122 -13.56 -4.30 -8.67
CA ILE A 122 -14.67 -3.61 -8.02
C ILE A 122 -15.87 -3.75 -8.94
N ASP A 123 -16.89 -4.44 -8.47
CA ASP A 123 -18.17 -4.55 -9.15
C ASP A 123 -19.13 -3.53 -8.53
N ARG A 124 -19.53 -2.55 -9.34
CA ARG A 124 -20.48 -1.51 -8.94
C ARG A 124 -21.94 -1.91 -9.14
N GLU A 125 -22.21 -2.92 -9.95
CA GLU A 125 -23.59 -3.39 -10.16
C GLU A 125 -24.04 -4.25 -8.99
N GLY A 126 -23.13 -5.03 -8.43
CA GLY A 126 -23.38 -5.86 -7.25
C GLY A 126 -22.93 -5.27 -5.90
N ASP A 127 -22.33 -4.07 -5.88
CA ASP A 127 -21.79 -3.42 -4.68
C ASP A 127 -20.79 -4.28 -3.88
N TYR A 128 -19.92 -5.01 -4.58
CA TYR A 128 -18.90 -5.86 -3.96
C TYR A 128 -17.52 -5.73 -4.61
N ILE A 129 -16.51 -6.04 -3.81
CA ILE A 129 -15.10 -6.12 -4.16
C ILE A 129 -14.74 -7.59 -4.31
N LEU A 130 -14.21 -7.95 -5.48
CA LEU A 130 -13.72 -9.27 -5.83
C LEU A 130 -12.20 -9.32 -5.62
N ILE A 131 -11.74 -10.27 -4.81
CA ILE A 131 -10.32 -10.55 -4.60
C ILE A 131 -9.94 -11.67 -5.57
N THR A 132 -9.14 -11.33 -6.60
CA THR A 132 -8.82 -12.27 -7.69
C THR A 132 -7.53 -13.06 -7.47
N ALA A 133 -6.69 -12.66 -6.51
CA ALA A 133 -5.56 -13.49 -6.10
C ALA A 133 -5.94 -14.49 -5.01
N PRO A 134 -5.45 -15.75 -5.08
CA PRO A 134 -5.57 -16.68 -3.96
C PRO A 134 -4.81 -16.11 -2.77
N ASN A 135 -5.50 -15.96 -1.62
CA ASN A 135 -4.91 -15.37 -0.43
C ASN A 135 -3.98 -16.38 0.28
N ARG A 136 -2.77 -16.58 -0.27
CA ARG A 136 -1.79 -17.59 0.18
C ARG A 136 -1.49 -17.49 1.67
N ARG A 137 -1.39 -16.27 2.22
CA ARG A 137 -1.10 -16.05 3.66
C ARG A 137 -2.25 -16.47 4.57
N VAL A 138 -3.50 -16.30 4.11
CA VAL A 138 -4.66 -16.81 4.84
C VAL A 138 -4.70 -18.32 4.73
N ASN A 139 -4.47 -18.88 3.53
CA ASN A 139 -4.42 -20.33 3.36
C ASN A 139 -3.31 -20.97 4.22
N GLU A 140 -2.10 -20.40 4.31
CA GLU A 140 -1.03 -20.91 5.18
C GLU A 140 -1.35 -20.78 6.69
N LYS A 141 -2.19 -19.82 7.09
CA LYS A 141 -2.62 -19.65 8.50
C LYS A 141 -3.80 -20.55 8.85
N ILE A 142 -4.69 -20.80 7.89
CA ILE A 142 -5.87 -21.65 8.07
C ILE A 142 -5.50 -23.12 7.89
N TYR A 143 -4.63 -23.48 6.95
CA TYR A 143 -4.25 -24.84 6.63
C TYR A 143 -2.82 -25.14 7.08
N ILE A 144 -2.64 -26.23 7.83
CA ILE A 144 -1.34 -26.79 8.19
C ILE A 144 -1.10 -28.07 7.41
N THR A 145 0.16 -28.36 7.10
CA THR A 145 0.53 -29.65 6.51
C THR A 145 0.87 -30.61 7.63
N VAL A 146 0.08 -31.67 7.79
CA VAL A 146 0.31 -32.73 8.78
C VAL A 146 0.74 -33.98 8.05
N THR A 147 1.86 -34.55 8.48
CA THR A 147 2.34 -35.85 7.99
C THR A 147 1.62 -36.95 8.75
N CYS A 148 0.97 -37.87 8.04
CA CYS A 148 0.30 -39.01 8.65
C CYS A 148 1.33 -39.97 9.27
N SER A 149 1.19 -40.26 10.57
CA SER A 149 2.07 -41.18 11.30
C SER A 149 1.99 -42.63 10.82
N SER A 150 0.91 -42.99 10.12
CA SER A 150 0.63 -44.36 9.68
C SER A 150 1.16 -44.67 8.28
N CYS A 151 0.89 -43.79 7.31
CA CYS A 151 1.31 -44.01 5.91
C CYS A 151 2.38 -43.03 5.41
N GLY A 152 2.80 -42.05 6.23
CA GLY A 152 3.78 -41.03 5.84
C GLY A 152 3.27 -39.97 4.86
N ALA A 153 2.02 -40.06 4.41
CA ALA A 153 1.46 -39.09 3.46
C ALA A 153 1.27 -37.71 4.07
N LYS A 154 1.54 -36.65 3.28
CA LYS A 154 1.35 -35.25 3.69
C LYS A 154 -0.08 -34.81 3.35
N ASN A 155 -0.82 -34.34 4.34
CA ASN A 155 -2.20 -33.88 4.19
C ASN A 155 -2.28 -32.39 4.55
N GLN A 156 -3.04 -31.59 3.79
CA GLN A 156 -3.38 -30.23 4.19
C GLN A 156 -4.68 -30.24 4.98
N VAL A 157 -4.63 -29.78 6.24
CA VAL A 157 -5.77 -29.80 7.15
C VAL A 157 -5.99 -28.43 7.78
N ILE A 158 -7.24 -28.10 8.10
CA ILE A 158 -7.55 -26.83 8.77
C ILE A 158 -7.00 -26.88 10.20
N LYS A 159 -6.23 -25.86 10.59
CA LYS A 159 -5.62 -25.72 11.92
C LYS A 159 -6.69 -25.83 13.00
N GLY A 160 -6.49 -26.75 13.95
CA GLY A 160 -7.43 -27.00 15.06
C GLY A 160 -8.63 -27.87 14.70
N ARG A 161 -8.79 -28.30 13.44
CA ARG A 161 -9.85 -29.22 13.03
C ARG A 161 -9.34 -30.66 13.02
N LEU A 162 -10.05 -31.54 13.74
CA LEU A 162 -9.84 -32.98 13.64
C LEU A 162 -10.13 -33.44 12.20
N SER A 163 -9.12 -34.02 11.56
CA SER A 163 -9.16 -34.44 10.17
C SER A 163 -8.59 -35.85 10.04
N ASN A 164 -9.02 -36.59 9.03
CA ASN A 164 -8.49 -37.92 8.72
C ASN A 164 -7.53 -37.82 7.54
N CYS A 165 -6.56 -38.74 7.47
CA CYS A 165 -5.65 -38.87 6.35
C CYS A 165 -6.46 -39.23 5.09
N GLU A 166 -6.26 -38.48 4.02
CA GLU A 166 -6.93 -38.70 2.73
C GLU A 166 -6.51 -40.03 2.08
N TYR A 167 -5.35 -40.57 2.46
CA TYR A 167 -4.77 -41.76 1.84
C TYR A 167 -5.11 -43.06 2.57
N CYS A 168 -5.02 -43.07 3.90
CA CYS A 168 -5.22 -44.28 4.70
C CYS A 168 -6.39 -44.19 5.69
N GLY A 169 -7.11 -43.06 5.73
CA GLY A 169 -8.24 -42.85 6.64
C GLY A 169 -7.87 -42.68 8.11
N GLN A 170 -6.60 -42.84 8.49
CA GLN A 170 -6.17 -42.72 9.88
C GLN A 170 -6.29 -41.27 10.37
N ARG A 171 -6.74 -41.10 11.62
CA ARG A 171 -6.91 -39.80 12.25
C ARG A 171 -5.56 -39.06 12.33
N LEU A 172 -5.54 -37.82 11.85
CA LEU A 172 -4.36 -36.97 11.90
C LEU A 172 -4.33 -36.25 13.25
N THR A 173 -3.18 -36.28 13.92
CA THR A 173 -2.88 -35.44 15.08
C THR A 173 -2.22 -34.15 14.57
N PRO A 174 -2.93 -33.01 14.60
CA PRO A 174 -2.40 -31.74 14.14
C PRO A 174 -1.33 -31.15 15.06
#